data_AF-A0A229FUH1-F1
#
_entry.id   AF-A0A229FUH1-F1
#
_cell.length_a   1.000
_cell.length_b   1.000
_cell.length_c   1.000
_cell.angle_alpha   90.00
_cell.angle_beta   90.00
_cell.angle_gamma   90.00
#
_symmetry.space_group_name_H-M   'P 1'
#
loop_
_entity.id
_entity.type
_entity.pdbx_description
1 polymer ?
#
loop_
_entity_poly.entity_id
_entity_poly.type
_entity_poly.pdbx_seq_one_letter_code
_entity_poly.pdbx_strand_id
1 'polypeptide(L)'
;MSKTFVNRITLSGNLAVESLNSEINNRFIADEGQYGPGDNFSIYRIFYGLSTTEAKQVNREDDIKEMWYSDDSEWEHPSTGFTIFSAPEKLDDLQNHILTFAATLDEKLIVCNQAYNLPISKCSVRYVVLDGQEICEFKASAKIDLPKKHTEETDRMIDFVREEVKQEAFKKMMKKISWVKKSMYK
;
A
#
# COMPACT_ATOMS: atom_id res chain seq x y z
N MET A 1 -23.74 -0.38 1.34
CA MET A 1 -22.56 -1.20 1.70
C MET A 1 -21.35 -0.29 1.64
N SER A 2 -20.54 -0.25 2.69
CA SER A 2 -19.22 0.41 2.62
C SER A 2 -18.41 -0.29 1.52
N LYS A 3 -17.76 0.48 0.66
CA LYS A 3 -16.80 -0.09 -0.28
C LYS A 3 -15.61 -0.58 0.53
N THR A 4 -15.29 -1.86 0.45
CA THR A 4 -14.00 -2.35 0.91
C THR A 4 -12.95 -1.91 -0.10
N PHE A 5 -11.76 -1.58 0.37
CA PHE A 5 -10.67 -1.17 -0.49
C PHE A 5 -9.47 -2.02 -0.14
N VAL A 6 -8.75 -2.47 -1.16
CA VAL A 6 -7.53 -3.27 -1.03
C VAL A 6 -6.39 -2.37 -1.45
N ASN A 7 -5.37 -2.24 -0.61
CA ASN A 7 -4.21 -1.40 -0.83
C ASN A 7 -2.97 -2.27 -0.76
N ARG A 8 -2.11 -2.15 -1.75
CA ARG A 8 -0.80 -2.78 -1.82
C ARG A 8 0.24 -1.70 -1.64
N ILE A 9 0.93 -1.72 -0.50
CA ILE A 9 2.02 -0.79 -0.22
C ILE A 9 3.35 -1.48 -0.52
N THR A 10 4.17 -0.84 -1.35
CA THR A 10 5.50 -1.31 -1.75
C THR A 10 6.53 -0.21 -1.52
N LEU A 11 7.63 -0.57 -0.87
CA LEU A 11 8.79 0.31 -0.72
C LEU A 11 9.87 -0.08 -1.74
N SER A 12 10.41 0.89 -2.45
CA SER A 12 11.47 0.71 -3.44
C SER A 12 12.64 1.64 -3.14
N GLY A 13 13.83 1.07 -3.00
CA GLY A 13 15.06 1.78 -2.67
C GLY A 13 16.24 0.82 -2.69
N ASN A 14 17.21 1.04 -1.81
CA ASN A 14 18.32 0.13 -1.59
C ASN A 14 17.89 -1.19 -0.90
N LEU A 15 18.87 -2.07 -0.66
CA LEU A 15 18.63 -3.39 -0.05
C LEU A 15 18.01 -3.31 1.35
N ALA A 16 18.32 -2.28 2.15
CA ALA A 16 17.74 -2.12 3.49
C ALA A 16 16.25 -1.80 3.42
N VAL A 17 15.85 -0.92 2.48
CA VAL A 17 14.45 -0.64 2.18
C VAL A 17 13.71 -1.88 1.67
N GLU A 18 14.32 -2.65 0.77
CA GLU A 18 13.71 -3.88 0.25
C GLU A 18 13.53 -4.93 1.35
N SER A 19 14.51 -5.03 2.25
CA SER A 19 14.43 -5.92 3.43
C SER A 19 13.31 -5.49 4.38
N LEU A 20 13.05 -4.19 4.50
CA LEU A 20 11.97 -3.65 5.33
C LEU A 20 10.58 -4.08 4.83
N ASN A 21 10.34 -4.23 3.52
CA ASN A 21 9.08 -4.80 3.02
C ASN A 21 8.82 -6.19 3.63
N SER A 22 9.86 -7.04 3.57
CA SER A 22 9.78 -8.42 4.07
C SER A 22 9.57 -8.44 5.57
N GLU A 23 10.28 -7.57 6.32
CA GLU A 23 10.13 -7.47 7.77
C GLU A 23 8.73 -7.01 8.17
N ILE A 24 8.20 -5.97 7.52
CA ILE A 24 6.83 -5.49 7.78
C ILE A 24 5.83 -6.62 7.52
N ASN A 25 5.92 -7.29 6.37
CA ASN A 25 5.00 -8.37 6.03
C ASN A 25 5.08 -9.52 7.05
N ASN A 26 6.28 -9.94 7.44
CA ASN A 26 6.46 -10.98 8.45
C ASN A 26 5.86 -10.60 9.81
N ARG A 27 5.92 -9.31 10.21
CA ARG A 27 5.28 -8.83 11.43
C ARG A 27 3.76 -8.88 11.33
N PHE A 28 3.19 -8.55 10.17
CA PHE A 28 1.76 -8.70 9.93
C PHE A 28 1.31 -10.16 9.98
N ILE A 29 2.05 -11.08 9.35
CA ILE A 29 1.79 -12.53 9.41
C ILE A 29 1.83 -13.04 10.86
N ALA A 30 2.86 -12.67 11.61
CA ALA A 30 3.01 -13.08 13.00
C ALA A 30 1.87 -12.54 13.88
N ASP A 31 1.45 -11.30 13.64
CA ASP A 31 0.35 -10.66 14.33
C ASP A 31 -1.02 -11.30 13.99
N GLU A 32 -1.28 -11.61 12.72
CA GLU A 32 -2.46 -12.39 12.29
C GLU A 32 -2.46 -13.79 12.94
N GLY A 33 -1.31 -14.47 12.99
CA GLY A 33 -1.18 -15.76 13.66
C GLY A 33 -1.46 -15.71 15.16
N GLN A 34 -1.26 -14.56 15.81
CA GLN A 34 -1.50 -14.38 17.24
C GLN A 34 -2.96 -14.01 17.56
N TYR A 35 -3.57 -13.12 16.76
CA TYR A 35 -4.89 -12.54 17.07
C TYR A 35 -6.03 -13.09 16.21
N GLY A 36 -5.70 -13.73 15.09
CA GLY A 36 -6.63 -14.36 14.17
C GLY A 36 -7.34 -13.39 13.21
N PRO A 37 -8.13 -13.94 12.27
CA PRO A 37 -8.85 -13.15 11.29
C PRO A 37 -9.92 -12.26 11.94
N GLY A 38 -10.05 -11.03 11.44
CA GLY A 38 -11.00 -10.03 11.95
C GLY A 38 -10.49 -9.17 13.12
N ASP A 39 -9.24 -9.33 13.54
CA ASP A 39 -8.56 -8.33 14.37
C ASP A 39 -8.04 -7.19 13.48
N ASN A 40 -8.54 -5.99 13.75
CA ASN A 40 -8.46 -4.84 12.84
C ASN A 40 -7.52 -3.75 13.38
N PHE A 41 -6.49 -4.17 14.12
CA PHE A 41 -5.60 -3.25 14.83
C PHE A 41 -4.12 -3.50 14.56
N SER A 42 -3.79 -4.32 13.56
CA SER A 42 -2.43 -4.71 13.22
C SER A 42 -1.56 -3.53 12.82
N ILE A 43 -2.08 -2.54 12.06
CA ILE A 43 -1.32 -1.33 11.71
C ILE A 43 -0.83 -0.60 12.96
N TYR A 44 -1.69 -0.43 13.96
CA TYR A 44 -1.35 0.28 15.19
C TYR A 44 -0.28 -0.47 16.00
N ARG A 45 -0.35 -1.79 16.05
CA ARG A 45 0.66 -2.58 16.76
C ARG A 45 1.99 -2.60 16.02
N ILE A 46 1.97 -2.72 14.70
CA ILE A 46 3.17 -2.93 13.89
C ILE A 46 3.90 -1.63 13.59
N PHE A 47 3.18 -0.58 13.17
CA PHE A 47 3.79 0.70 12.81
C PHE A 47 3.93 1.65 14.00
N TYR A 48 3.02 1.58 14.98
CA TYR A 48 3.02 2.52 16.11
C TYR A 48 3.43 1.86 17.44
N GLY A 49 3.69 0.55 17.46
CA GLY A 49 4.18 -0.17 18.66
C GLY A 49 3.18 -0.25 19.79
N LEU A 50 1.88 -0.06 19.51
CA LEU A 50 0.84 -0.02 20.54
C LEU A 50 0.50 -1.43 21.05
N SER A 51 0.06 -1.52 22.31
CA SER A 51 -0.56 -2.75 22.83
C SER A 51 -1.93 -2.99 22.21
N THR A 52 -2.48 -4.20 22.33
CA THR A 52 -3.84 -4.52 21.82
C THR A 52 -4.91 -3.60 22.40
N THR A 53 -4.81 -3.21 23.67
CA THR A 53 -5.80 -2.30 24.29
C THR A 53 -5.69 -0.89 23.74
N GLU A 54 -4.47 -0.37 23.59
CA GLU A 54 -4.23 0.96 23.01
C GLU A 54 -4.63 1.01 21.54
N ALA A 55 -4.24 0.00 20.76
CA ALA A 55 -4.59 -0.15 19.35
C ALA A 55 -6.11 -0.17 19.14
N LYS A 56 -6.84 -0.88 20.01
CA LYS A 56 -8.32 -0.88 20.02
C LYS A 56 -8.91 0.49 20.32
N GLN A 57 -8.31 1.24 21.25
CA GLN A 57 -8.80 2.57 21.60
C GLN A 57 -8.58 3.55 20.45
N VAL A 58 -7.37 3.57 19.88
CA VAL A 58 -7.02 4.45 18.76
C VAL A 58 -7.91 4.13 17.56
N ASN A 59 -8.08 2.85 17.17
CA ASN A 59 -8.92 2.49 16.03
C ASN A 59 -10.39 2.91 16.16
N ARG A 60 -10.93 3.03 17.38
CA ARG A 60 -12.31 3.53 17.59
C ARG A 60 -12.46 5.00 17.25
N GLU A 61 -11.40 5.77 17.49
CA GLU A 61 -11.35 7.22 17.30
C GLU A 61 -10.82 7.59 15.92
N ASP A 62 -10.04 6.69 15.32
CA ASP A 62 -9.34 6.93 14.07
C ASP A 62 -10.24 6.75 12.86
N ASP A 63 -10.06 7.67 11.91
CA ASP A 63 -10.66 7.58 10.60
C ASP A 63 -10.05 6.47 9.78
N ILE A 64 -8.80 6.03 10.02
CA ILE A 64 -8.15 4.97 9.23
C ILE A 64 -9.01 3.70 9.15
N LYS A 65 -9.69 3.33 10.24
CA LYS A 65 -10.59 2.17 10.34
C LYS A 65 -10.11 0.98 9.52
N GLU A 66 -8.84 0.61 9.72
CA GLU A 66 -8.27 -0.61 9.15
C GLU A 66 -9.29 -1.73 9.33
N MET A 67 -9.63 -2.42 8.23
CA MET A 67 -10.66 -3.43 8.27
C MET A 67 -10.11 -4.84 8.30
N TRP A 68 -8.85 -5.06 7.89
CA TRP A 68 -8.14 -6.34 7.92
C TRP A 68 -6.74 -6.23 7.28
N TYR A 69 -5.86 -7.19 7.56
CA TYR A 69 -4.66 -7.57 6.79
C TYR A 69 -4.82 -9.03 6.37
N SER A 70 -4.31 -9.43 5.20
CA SER A 70 -4.33 -10.85 4.77
C SER A 70 -3.02 -11.26 4.14
N ASP A 71 -2.43 -12.33 4.65
CA ASP A 71 -1.29 -13.02 4.02
C ASP A 71 -1.71 -13.85 2.78
N ASP A 72 -2.99 -14.24 2.69
CA ASP A 72 -3.57 -15.03 1.60
C ASP A 72 -3.77 -14.23 0.31
N SER A 73 -3.25 -13.00 0.22
CA SER A 73 -3.18 -12.34 -1.07
C SER A 73 -2.14 -13.08 -1.91
N GLU A 74 -2.56 -14.09 -2.68
CA GLU A 74 -1.85 -14.77 -3.80
C GLU A 74 -1.31 -13.78 -4.88
N TRP A 75 -1.37 -12.48 -4.59
CA TRP A 75 -1.17 -11.36 -5.48
C TRP A 75 0.31 -11.15 -5.78
N GLU A 76 1.21 -11.19 -4.79
CA GLU A 76 2.67 -11.11 -4.99
C GLU A 76 3.47 -11.63 -3.79
N HIS A 77 4.76 -11.93 -4.00
CA HIS A 77 5.68 -12.41 -2.96
C HIS A 77 5.78 -11.43 -1.76
N PRO A 78 5.82 -11.91 -0.51
CA PRO A 78 5.97 -11.11 0.71
C PRO A 78 7.11 -10.06 0.69
N SER A 79 8.14 -10.30 -0.12
CA SER A 79 9.29 -9.39 -0.24
C SER A 79 9.04 -8.14 -1.09
N THR A 80 7.91 -8.05 -1.80
CA THR A 80 7.61 -6.93 -2.71
C THR A 80 6.65 -5.91 -2.12
N GLY A 81 6.14 -6.14 -0.92
CA GLY A 81 5.19 -5.24 -0.25
C GLY A 81 4.22 -5.97 0.67
N PHE A 82 3.22 -5.25 1.17
CA PHE A 82 2.19 -5.76 2.08
C PHE A 82 0.79 -5.20 1.74
N THR A 83 -0.26 -5.91 2.15
CA THR A 83 -1.64 -5.65 1.73
C THR A 83 -2.51 -5.18 2.90
N ILE A 84 -3.17 -4.03 2.78
CA ILE A 84 -4.03 -3.44 3.82
C ILE A 84 -5.44 -3.19 3.28
N PHE A 85 -6.46 -3.57 4.05
CA PHE A 85 -7.85 -3.31 3.71
C PHE A 85 -8.36 -2.02 4.39
N SER A 86 -8.28 -0.87 3.72
CA SER A 86 -8.79 0.42 4.20
C SER A 86 -9.01 1.39 3.03
N ALA A 87 -9.80 2.47 3.18
CA ALA A 87 -9.94 3.43 2.09
C ALA A 87 -8.58 4.09 1.74
N PRO A 88 -8.25 4.32 0.46
CA PRO A 88 -6.92 4.82 0.09
C PRO A 88 -6.58 6.16 0.73
N GLU A 89 -7.53 7.10 0.78
CA GLU A 89 -7.37 8.42 1.39
C GLU A 89 -7.01 8.37 2.88
N LYS A 90 -7.41 7.29 3.55
CA LYS A 90 -7.12 7.05 4.95
C LYS A 90 -5.71 6.51 5.18
N LEU A 91 -5.08 5.94 4.15
CA LEU A 91 -3.72 5.43 4.21
C LEU A 91 -2.68 6.45 3.76
N ASP A 92 -3.09 7.64 3.27
CA ASP A 92 -2.15 8.69 2.87
C ASP A 92 -1.22 9.06 4.05
N ASP A 93 -1.75 9.18 5.27
CA ASP A 93 -0.97 9.48 6.48
C ASP A 93 -0.04 8.33 6.87
N LEU A 94 -0.50 7.08 6.80
CA LEU A 94 0.36 5.91 7.04
C LEU A 94 1.49 5.84 6.01
N GLN A 95 1.17 6.06 4.74
CA GLN A 95 2.17 6.03 3.66
C GLN A 95 3.21 7.15 3.83
N ASN A 96 2.77 8.34 4.24
CA ASN A 96 3.68 9.44 4.57
C ASN A 96 4.54 9.12 5.80
N HIS A 97 3.95 8.53 6.83
CA HIS A 97 4.67 8.06 8.03
C HIS A 97 5.75 7.05 7.65
N ILE A 98 5.41 6.03 6.86
CA ILE A 98 6.37 5.05 6.34
C ILE A 98 7.50 5.76 5.58
N LEU A 99 7.17 6.68 4.66
CA LEU A 99 8.19 7.43 3.91
C LEU A 99 9.13 8.18 4.85
N THR A 100 8.60 8.94 5.81
CA THR A 100 9.41 9.75 6.73
C THR A 100 10.38 8.91 7.55
N PHE A 101 9.95 7.77 8.08
CA PHE A 101 10.81 6.93 8.91
C PHE A 101 11.75 6.06 8.08
N ALA A 102 11.27 5.44 7.00
CA ALA A 102 12.09 4.57 6.17
C ALA A 102 13.09 5.34 5.30
N ALA A 103 12.89 6.64 5.07
CA ALA A 103 13.88 7.49 4.38
C ALA A 103 15.22 7.59 5.12
N THR A 104 15.27 7.27 6.42
CA THR A 104 16.53 7.15 7.16
C THR A 104 17.41 6.00 6.67
N LEU A 105 16.82 5.00 6.00
CA LEU A 105 17.52 3.87 5.39
C LEU A 105 17.96 4.18 3.96
N ASP A 106 17.21 5.01 3.24
CA ASP A 106 17.51 5.47 1.88
C ASP A 106 16.80 6.78 1.57
N GLU A 107 17.55 7.86 1.34
CA GLU A 107 16.99 9.15 0.93
C GLU A 107 16.31 9.09 -0.45
N LYS A 108 16.59 8.06 -1.26
CA LYS A 108 15.98 7.80 -2.57
C LYS A 108 14.91 6.71 -2.51
N LEU A 109 14.20 6.63 -1.39
CA LEU A 109 13.05 5.78 -1.18
C LEU A 109 11.84 6.26 -2.00
N ILE A 110 11.16 5.31 -2.64
CA ILE A 110 9.84 5.46 -3.24
C ILE A 110 8.86 4.59 -2.46
N VAL A 111 7.78 5.17 -1.95
CA VAL A 111 6.66 4.39 -1.39
C VAL A 111 5.50 4.45 -2.37
N CYS A 112 5.04 3.30 -2.82
CA CYS A 112 3.90 3.14 -3.71
C CYS A 112 2.72 2.55 -2.95
N ASN A 113 1.52 3.10 -3.12
CA ASN A 113 0.26 2.47 -2.75
C ASN A 113 -0.57 2.24 -4.02
N GLN A 114 -0.79 0.98 -4.40
CA GLN A 114 -1.75 0.60 -5.43
C GLN A 114 -3.05 0.12 -4.77
N ALA A 115 -4.17 0.73 -5.13
CA ALA A 115 -5.44 0.42 -4.51
C ALA A 115 -6.56 0.13 -5.51
N TYR A 116 -7.52 -0.71 -5.11
CA TYR A 116 -8.80 -0.89 -5.80
C TYR A 116 -9.93 -1.09 -4.80
N ASN A 117 -11.17 -0.81 -5.21
CA ASN A 117 -12.36 -1.03 -4.38
C ASN A 117 -13.00 -2.41 -4.62
N LEU A 118 -13.83 -2.88 -3.70
CA LEU A 118 -14.66 -4.07 -3.83
C LEU A 118 -16.15 -3.67 -3.72
N PRO A 119 -17.01 -4.10 -4.67
CA PRO A 119 -16.66 -4.73 -5.95
C PRO A 119 -15.78 -3.82 -6.83
N ILE A 120 -14.94 -4.44 -7.67
CA ILE A 120 -13.91 -3.75 -8.45
C ILE A 120 -14.56 -2.85 -9.50
N SER A 121 -14.32 -1.54 -9.36
CA SER A 121 -14.78 -0.55 -10.33
C SER A 121 -13.83 0.63 -10.52
N LYS A 122 -12.76 0.71 -9.72
CA LYS A 122 -11.72 1.73 -9.81
C LYS A 122 -10.41 1.16 -9.29
N CYS A 123 -9.32 1.46 -10.02
CA CYS A 123 -7.96 1.34 -9.54
C CYS A 123 -7.33 2.73 -9.37
N SER A 124 -6.46 2.87 -8.39
CA SER A 124 -5.68 4.08 -8.14
C SER A 124 -4.28 3.75 -7.68
N VAL A 125 -3.34 4.63 -7.97
CA VAL A 125 -1.96 4.55 -7.51
C VAL A 125 -1.56 5.88 -6.91
N ARG A 126 -0.81 5.82 -5.81
CA ARG A 126 -0.17 6.95 -5.15
C ARG A 126 1.30 6.62 -4.91
N TYR A 127 2.20 7.34 -5.58
CA TYR A 127 3.61 7.36 -5.24
C TYR A 127 3.91 8.55 -4.34
N VAL A 128 4.73 8.33 -3.32
CA VAL A 128 5.36 9.39 -2.55
C VAL A 128 6.87 9.17 -2.44
N VAL A 129 7.59 10.28 -2.48
CA VAL A 129 9.05 10.37 -2.33
C VAL A 129 9.40 11.60 -1.52
N LEU A 130 10.60 11.64 -0.98
CA LEU A 130 11.20 12.88 -0.49
C LEU A 130 11.98 13.58 -1.61
N ASP A 131 11.77 14.88 -1.73
CA ASP A 131 12.66 15.78 -2.47
C ASP A 131 13.21 16.80 -1.47
N GLY A 132 14.41 16.53 -0.94
CA GLY A 132 14.90 17.19 0.27
C GLY A 132 14.05 16.81 1.48
N GLN A 133 13.36 17.79 2.08
CA GLN A 133 12.48 17.59 3.24
C GLN A 133 10.99 17.59 2.88
N GLU A 134 10.65 17.82 1.61
CA GLU A 134 9.27 17.91 1.17
C GLU A 134 8.78 16.55 0.64
N ILE A 135 7.58 16.15 1.08
CA ILE A 135 6.90 14.97 0.52
C ILE A 135 6.29 15.36 -0.82
N CYS A 136 6.77 14.75 -1.89
CA CYS A 136 6.24 14.90 -3.23
C CYS A 136 5.29 13.75 -3.56
N GLU A 137 4.10 14.06 -4.08
CA GLU A 137 3.05 13.08 -4.36
C GLU A 137 2.72 12.99 -5.85
N PHE A 138 2.52 11.76 -6.34
CA PHE A 138 2.12 11.48 -7.71
C PHE A 138 0.99 10.44 -7.76
N LYS A 139 -0.20 10.89 -8.19
CA LYS A 139 -1.41 10.07 -8.25
C LYS A 139 -1.87 9.80 -9.68
N ALA A 140 -2.48 8.63 -9.89
CA ALA A 140 -3.27 8.29 -11.07
C ALA A 140 -4.43 7.37 -10.67
N SER A 141 -5.50 7.34 -11.46
CA SER A 141 -6.61 6.41 -11.25
C SER A 141 -7.41 6.19 -12.52
N ALA A 142 -7.95 4.98 -12.68
CA ALA A 142 -8.84 4.61 -13.78
C ALA A 142 -10.08 3.88 -13.24
N LYS A 143 -11.21 4.07 -13.91
CA LYS A 143 -12.39 3.22 -13.70
C LYS A 143 -12.21 1.90 -14.45
N ILE A 144 -12.78 0.84 -13.91
CA ILE A 144 -12.80 -0.47 -14.55
C ILE A 144 -14.25 -0.85 -14.79
N ASP A 145 -14.60 -1.04 -16.06
CA ASP A 145 -15.90 -1.54 -16.47
C ASP A 145 -15.82 -3.07 -16.60
N LEU A 146 -16.02 -3.76 -15.48
CA LEU A 146 -15.95 -5.22 -15.44
C LEU A 146 -17.20 -5.89 -16.01
N PRO A 147 -17.05 -7.05 -16.68
CA PRO A 147 -18.17 -7.91 -17.02
C PRO A 147 -18.97 -8.34 -15.79
N LYS A 148 -20.25 -8.70 -15.98
CA LYS A 148 -21.13 -9.14 -14.88
C LYS A 148 -20.67 -10.42 -14.18
N LYS A 149 -19.94 -11.28 -14.88
CA LYS A 149 -19.39 -12.54 -14.34
C LYS A 149 -17.89 -12.37 -14.20
N HIS A 150 -17.38 -12.59 -12.98
CA HIS A 150 -15.95 -12.62 -12.71
C HIS A 150 -15.35 -13.93 -13.24
N THR A 151 -14.26 -13.80 -14.00
CA THR A 151 -13.54 -14.88 -14.70
C THR A 151 -12.04 -14.58 -14.65
N GLU A 152 -11.18 -15.56 -14.99
CA GLU A 152 -9.73 -15.32 -15.12
C GLU A 152 -9.38 -14.18 -16.10
N GLU A 153 -10.19 -13.99 -17.15
CA GLU A 153 -10.03 -12.86 -18.08
C GLU A 153 -10.31 -11.51 -17.40
N THR A 154 -11.24 -11.51 -16.44
CA THR A 154 -11.56 -10.34 -15.60
C THR A 154 -10.34 -9.97 -14.75
N ASP A 155 -9.64 -10.95 -14.17
CA ASP A 155 -8.42 -10.71 -13.39
C ASP A 155 -7.30 -10.12 -14.24
N ARG A 156 -7.08 -10.67 -15.44
CA ARG A 156 -6.10 -10.11 -16.40
C ARG A 156 -6.43 -8.66 -16.80
N MET A 157 -7.71 -8.33 -16.97
CA MET A 157 -8.13 -6.95 -17.25
C MET A 157 -7.83 -6.02 -16.07
N ILE A 158 -8.07 -6.48 -14.84
CA ILE A 158 -7.79 -5.71 -13.63
C ILE A 158 -6.28 -5.45 -13.53
N ASP A 159 -5.46 -6.49 -13.69
CA ASP A 159 -4.01 -6.37 -13.63
C ASP A 159 -3.45 -5.46 -14.72
N PHE A 160 -3.99 -5.55 -15.94
CA PHE A 160 -3.63 -4.65 -17.03
C PHE A 160 -3.92 -3.18 -16.65
N VAL A 161 -5.14 -2.86 -16.21
CA VAL A 161 -5.48 -1.48 -15.82
C VAL A 161 -4.67 -1.01 -14.62
N ARG A 162 -4.41 -1.87 -13.63
CA ARG A 162 -3.56 -1.56 -12.47
C ARG A 162 -2.16 -1.15 -12.92
N GLU A 163 -1.57 -1.92 -13.83
CA GLU A 163 -0.24 -1.68 -14.37
C GLU A 163 -0.20 -0.39 -15.20
N GLU A 164 -1.21 -0.12 -16.05
CA GLU A 164 -1.30 1.14 -16.80
C GLU A 164 -1.36 2.37 -15.88
N VAL A 165 -2.21 2.35 -14.85
CA VAL A 165 -2.33 3.45 -13.89
C VAL A 165 -1.02 3.64 -13.11
N LYS A 166 -0.38 2.54 -12.72
CA LYS A 166 0.92 2.54 -12.03
C LYS A 166 2.00 3.18 -12.91
N GLN A 167 2.11 2.78 -14.17
CA GLN A 167 3.03 3.37 -15.14
C GLN A 167 2.76 4.86 -15.38
N GLU A 168 1.49 5.26 -15.45
CA GLU A 168 1.11 6.67 -15.64
C GLU A 168 1.60 7.55 -14.49
N ALA A 169 1.33 7.15 -13.24
CA ALA A 169 1.79 7.87 -12.06
C ALA A 169 3.33 7.90 -11.98
N PHE A 170 4.01 6.78 -12.28
CA PHE A 170 5.47 6.71 -12.28
C PHE A 170 6.11 7.61 -13.35
N LYS A 171 5.52 7.69 -14.55
CA LYS A 171 5.96 8.63 -15.60
C LYS A 171 5.86 10.08 -15.15
N LYS A 172 4.82 10.45 -14.38
CA LYS A 172 4.69 11.80 -13.80
C LYS A 172 5.80 12.07 -12.79
N MET A 173 6.09 11.09 -11.93
CA MET A 173 7.17 11.16 -10.93
C MET A 173 8.54 11.33 -11.58
N MET A 174 8.91 10.46 -12.53
CA MET A 174 10.17 10.55 -13.28
C MET A 174 10.40 11.90 -13.96
N LYS A 175 9.32 12.57 -14.42
CA LYS A 175 9.42 13.89 -15.05
C LYS A 175 9.75 15.01 -14.07
N LYS A 176 9.39 14.86 -12.79
CA LYS A 176 9.58 15.89 -11.76
C LYS A 176 10.75 15.61 -10.82
N ILE A 177 11.01 14.35 -10.49
CA ILE A 177 12.00 13.94 -9.51
C ILE A 177 13.25 13.44 -10.23
N SER A 178 14.32 14.23 -10.16
CA SER A 178 15.51 14.07 -10.99
C SER A 178 16.26 12.74 -10.79
N TRP A 179 16.22 12.18 -9.58
CA TRP A 179 16.92 10.93 -9.25
C TRP A 179 16.11 9.68 -9.58
N VAL A 180 14.81 9.80 -9.84
CA VAL A 180 13.95 8.66 -10.19
C VAL A 180 14.22 8.25 -11.64
N LYS A 181 14.61 6.99 -11.83
CA LYS A 181 14.94 6.43 -13.14
C LYS A 181 13.96 5.33 -13.53
N LYS A 182 13.85 5.05 -14.83
CA LYS A 182 13.03 3.95 -15.37
C LYS A 182 13.38 2.59 -14.74
N SER A 183 14.65 2.36 -14.40
CA SER A 183 15.11 1.12 -13.75
C SER A 183 14.59 0.93 -12.32
N MET A 184 14.05 1.97 -11.69
CA MET A 184 13.46 1.91 -10.35
C MET A 184 11.97 1.59 -10.40
N TYR A 185 11.40 1.42 -11.60
CA TYR A 185 10.04 0.93 -11.76
C TYR A 185 9.98 -0.54 -11.35
N LYS A 186 9.24 -0.82 -10.30
CA LYS A 186 8.89 -2.15 -9.80
C LYS A 186 7.38 -2.22 -9.70
#